data_AF-O14724-F1
#
_entry.id   AF-O14724-F1
#
_cell.length_a   1.000
_cell.length_b   1.000
_cell.length_c   1.000
_cell.angle_alpha   90.00
_cell.angle_beta   90.00
_cell.angle_gamma   90.00
#
_symmetry.space_group_name_H-M   'P 1'
#
loop_
_entity.id
_entity.type
_entity.pdbx_description
1 polymer ?
#
loop_
_entity_poly.entity_id
_entity_poly.type
_entity_poly.pdbx_seq_one_letter_code
_entity_poly.pdbx_strand_id
1 'polypeptide(L)'
;FQEKGNLEVLLFTIQSRMRANNQKVYTPHDGKLVSDINRAWESLEEAEYRRELALRNELIRQEKLEQLARRFDRKAAMRETWLNENQRLVAQDNFGYDLAAVEAAKKKHEAIETDTAAYEERVRALEDLAQELEKENYHDQKRITARKDNILRLWSYLQELLQSRRQRLETTLALQKLFQDMLHSIDWMDEIK
;
A
#
# COMPACT_ATOMS: atom_id res chain seq x y z
N PHE A 1 1.01 43.78 -17.52
CA PHE A 1 0.29 44.34 -18.69
C PHE A 1 0.50 45.84 -18.89
N GLN A 2 0.21 46.68 -17.90
CA GLN A 2 0.31 48.15 -18.04
C GLN A 2 1.74 48.62 -18.35
N GLU A 3 2.76 48.05 -17.71
CA GLU A 3 4.16 48.44 -17.91
C GLU A 3 4.71 48.09 -19.30
N LYS A 4 4.36 46.92 -19.86
CA LYS A 4 4.69 46.53 -21.25
C LYS A 4 4.07 47.52 -22.25
N GLY A 5 2.77 47.81 -22.11
CA GLY A 5 2.09 48.79 -22.95
C GLY A 5 2.68 50.20 -22.82
N ASN A 6 3.07 50.60 -21.60
CA ASN A 6 3.72 51.88 -21.36
C ASN A 6 5.09 51.99 -22.06
N LEU A 7 5.87 50.90 -22.13
CA LEU A 7 7.16 50.88 -22.82
C LEU A 7 7.01 51.02 -24.35
N GLU A 8 6.02 50.35 -24.95
CA GLU A 8 5.72 50.47 -26.37
C GLU A 8 5.24 51.89 -26.73
N VAL A 9 4.36 52.47 -25.91
CA VAL A 9 3.87 53.84 -26.05
C VAL A 9 5.00 54.86 -25.90
N LEU A 10 5.89 54.66 -24.92
CA LEU A 10 7.02 55.55 -24.67
C LEU A 10 8.03 55.50 -25.82
N LEU A 11 8.34 54.31 -26.33
CA LEU A 11 9.20 54.16 -27.51
C LEU A 11 8.58 54.84 -28.73
N PHE A 12 7.29 54.61 -28.99
CA PHE A 12 6.56 55.25 -30.09
C PHE A 12 6.58 56.79 -29.99
N THR A 13 6.38 57.31 -28.78
CA THR A 13 6.40 58.77 -28.50
C THR A 13 7.77 59.37 -28.78
N ILE A 14 8.84 58.74 -28.30
CA ILE A 14 10.22 59.19 -28.53
C ILE A 14 10.54 59.16 -30.02
N GLN A 15 10.26 58.06 -30.70
CA GLN A 15 10.52 57.91 -32.13
C GLN A 15 9.76 58.94 -32.97
N SER A 16 8.49 59.19 -32.64
CA SER A 16 7.66 60.19 -33.34
C SER A 16 8.21 61.62 -33.17
N ARG A 17 8.61 61.99 -31.95
CA ARG A 17 9.24 63.31 -31.69
C ARG A 17 10.59 63.48 -32.39
N MET A 18 11.42 62.44 -32.41
CA MET A 18 12.72 62.49 -33.09
C MET A 18 12.57 62.64 -34.60
N ARG A 19 11.58 61.95 -35.21
CA ARG A 19 11.25 62.14 -36.63
C ARG A 19 10.79 63.57 -36.92
N ALA A 20 9.91 64.12 -36.09
CA ALA A 20 9.44 65.51 -36.25
C ALA A 20 10.57 66.55 -36.17
N ASN A 21 11.63 66.26 -35.40
CA ASN A 21 12.80 67.12 -35.23
C ASN A 21 13.94 66.81 -36.22
N ASN A 22 13.72 66.00 -37.27
CA ASN A 22 14.74 65.57 -38.24
C ASN A 22 15.98 64.89 -37.59
N GLN A 23 15.79 64.22 -36.45
CA GLN A 23 16.85 63.48 -35.76
C GLN A 23 16.84 61.99 -36.14
N LYS A 24 18.01 61.34 -36.06
CA LYS A 24 18.12 59.88 -36.21
C LYS A 24 17.25 59.19 -35.15
N VAL A 25 16.31 58.37 -35.60
CA VAL A 25 15.37 57.66 -34.73
C VAL A 25 16.12 56.74 -33.77
N TYR A 26 15.76 56.80 -32.48
CA TYR A 26 16.28 55.87 -31.48
C TYR A 26 15.77 54.46 -31.73
N THR A 27 16.70 53.51 -31.80
CA THR A 27 16.43 52.08 -31.82
C THR A 27 17.11 51.45 -30.62
N PRO A 28 16.38 50.73 -29.75
CA PRO A 28 16.99 49.98 -28.65
C PRO A 28 18.06 49.00 -29.17
N HIS A 29 19.07 48.73 -28.35
CA HIS A 29 20.08 47.72 -28.67
C HIS A 29 19.48 46.31 -28.73
N ASP A 30 20.15 45.40 -29.44
CA ASP A 30 19.78 43.99 -29.53
C ASP A 30 19.58 43.37 -28.13
N GLY A 31 18.55 42.55 -27.99
CA GLY A 31 18.12 41.99 -26.70
C GLY A 31 17.23 42.92 -25.87
N LYS A 32 17.05 44.19 -26.30
CA LYS A 32 16.11 45.16 -25.72
C LYS A 32 15.12 45.70 -26.74
N LEU A 33 15.00 45.05 -27.91
CA LEU A 33 13.97 45.39 -28.87
C LEU A 33 12.60 45.04 -28.30
N VAL A 34 11.56 45.74 -28.76
CA VAL A 34 10.17 45.42 -28.37
C VAL A 34 9.82 43.97 -28.70
N SER A 35 10.33 43.44 -29.82
CA SER A 35 10.20 42.03 -30.19
C SER A 35 10.86 41.08 -29.18
N ASP A 36 12.02 41.44 -28.64
CA ASP A 36 12.74 40.63 -27.65
C ASP A 36 12.00 40.63 -26.31
N ILE A 37 11.51 41.80 -25.89
CA ILE A 37 10.68 41.95 -24.68
C ILE A 37 9.38 41.15 -24.85
N ASN A 38 8.74 41.20 -26.01
CA ASN A 38 7.53 40.44 -26.30
C ASN A 38 7.78 38.93 -26.25
N ARG A 39 8.86 38.45 -26.85
CA ARG A 39 9.25 37.03 -26.79
C ARG A 39 9.59 36.59 -25.36
N ALA A 40 10.31 37.39 -24.60
CA ALA A 40 10.63 37.10 -23.20
C ALA A 40 9.36 37.06 -22.34
N TRP A 41 8.39 37.94 -22.62
CA TRP A 41 7.11 37.98 -21.95
C TRP A 41 6.25 36.76 -22.27
N GLU A 42 6.16 36.36 -23.54
CA GLU A 42 5.47 35.12 -23.95
C GLU A 42 6.11 33.89 -23.28
N SER A 43 7.43 33.83 -23.23
CA SER A 43 8.15 32.76 -22.52
C SER A 43 7.86 32.75 -21.02
N LEU A 44 7.66 33.92 -20.40
CA LEU A 44 7.29 34.03 -18.99
C LEU A 44 5.86 33.54 -18.76
N GLU A 45 4.90 33.96 -19.58
CA GLU A 45 3.50 33.51 -19.50
C GLU A 45 3.40 31.98 -19.68
N GLU A 46 4.16 31.40 -20.62
CA GLU A 46 4.23 29.95 -20.81
C GLU A 46 4.85 29.24 -19.59
N ALA A 47 5.89 29.82 -18.97
CA ALA A 47 6.49 29.27 -17.77
C ALA A 47 5.55 29.32 -16.56
N GLU A 48 4.82 30.43 -16.38
CA GLU A 48 3.80 30.58 -15.33
C GLU A 48 2.67 29.57 -15.50
N TYR A 49 2.14 29.43 -16.71
CA TYR A 49 1.11 28.43 -17.02
C TYR A 49 1.59 26.99 -16.75
N ARG A 50 2.80 26.64 -17.20
CA ARG A 50 3.40 25.31 -16.94
C ARG A 50 3.57 25.06 -15.45
N ARG A 51 4.00 26.05 -14.68
CA ARG A 51 4.13 25.96 -13.22
C ARG A 51 2.77 25.71 -12.56
N GLU A 52 1.75 26.47 -12.93
CA GLU A 52 0.40 26.31 -12.36
C GLU A 52 -0.16 24.91 -12.65
N LEU A 53 -0.02 24.44 -13.89
CA LEU A 53 -0.44 23.09 -14.28
C LEU A 53 0.32 22.00 -13.51
N ALA A 54 1.64 22.14 -13.37
CA ALA A 54 2.46 21.20 -12.61
C ALA A 54 2.04 21.13 -11.14
N LEU A 55 1.82 22.29 -10.50
CA LEU A 55 1.35 22.35 -9.11
C LEU A 55 -0.01 21.70 -8.93
N ARG A 56 -0.96 21.96 -9.84
CA ARG A 56 -2.30 21.37 -9.79
C ARG A 56 -2.26 19.85 -9.95
N ASN A 57 -1.47 19.35 -10.90
CA ASN A 57 -1.33 17.93 -11.13
C ASN A 57 -0.66 17.23 -9.94
N GLU A 58 0.38 17.83 -9.37
CA GLU A 58 1.06 17.28 -8.20
C GLU A 58 0.16 17.27 -6.97
N LEU A 59 -0.65 18.31 -6.76
CA LEU A 59 -1.62 18.35 -5.66
C LEU A 59 -2.63 17.20 -5.75
N ILE A 60 -3.19 16.96 -6.94
CA ILE A 60 -4.12 15.85 -7.19
C ILE A 60 -3.43 14.50 -6.93
N ARG A 61 -2.17 14.36 -7.36
CA ARG A 61 -1.37 13.15 -7.14
C ARG A 61 -1.16 12.89 -5.64
N GLN A 62 -0.79 13.92 -4.87
CA GLN A 62 -0.60 13.81 -3.43
C GLN A 62 -1.89 13.46 -2.70
N GLU A 63 -3.03 14.06 -3.06
CA GLU A 63 -4.32 13.74 -2.47
C GLU A 63 -4.70 12.27 -2.71
N LYS A 64 -4.50 11.76 -3.93
CA LYS A 64 -4.73 10.34 -4.26
C LYS A 64 -3.84 9.42 -3.43
N LEU A 65 -2.55 9.78 -3.27
CA LEU A 65 -1.62 9.00 -2.47
C LEU A 65 -2.00 8.96 -0.99
N GLU A 66 -2.44 10.08 -0.43
CA GLU A 66 -2.95 10.14 0.94
C GLU A 66 -4.19 9.26 1.13
N GLN A 67 -5.11 9.26 0.17
CA GLN A 67 -6.28 8.38 0.20
C GLN A 67 -5.88 6.90 0.15
N LEU A 68 -4.90 6.56 -0.69
CA LEU A 68 -4.36 5.21 -0.81
C LEU A 68 -3.66 4.77 0.49
N ALA A 69 -2.83 5.63 1.08
CA ALA A 69 -2.16 5.38 2.35
C ALA A 69 -3.16 5.15 3.49
N ARG A 70 -4.21 5.97 3.59
CA ARG A 70 -5.29 5.77 4.57
C ARG A 70 -6.02 4.44 4.35
N ARG A 71 -6.21 4.01 3.10
CA ARG A 71 -6.82 2.71 2.79
C ARG A 71 -5.90 1.56 3.21
N PHE A 72 -4.60 1.69 2.97
CA PHE A 72 -3.60 0.75 3.45
C PHE A 72 -3.64 0.65 4.98
N ASP A 73 -3.60 1.77 5.71
CA ASP A 73 -3.58 1.77 7.18
C ASP A 73 -4.81 1.11 7.79
N ARG A 74 -6.01 1.39 7.26
CA ARG A 74 -7.24 0.72 7.69
C ARG A 74 -7.18 -0.78 7.45
N LYS A 75 -6.77 -1.18 6.24
CA LYS A 75 -6.66 -2.61 5.92
C LYS A 75 -5.62 -3.29 6.80
N ALA A 76 -4.44 -2.70 6.97
CA ALA A 76 -3.35 -3.21 7.79
C ALA A 76 -3.80 -3.47 9.23
N ALA A 77 -4.47 -2.49 9.87
CA ALA A 77 -5.01 -2.64 11.22
C ALA A 77 -5.97 -3.83 11.33
N MET A 78 -6.87 -4.01 10.34
CA MET A 78 -7.78 -5.16 10.34
C MET A 78 -7.04 -6.51 10.24
N ARG A 79 -5.94 -6.57 9.47
CA ARG A 79 -5.14 -7.81 9.34
C ARG A 79 -4.38 -8.08 10.64
N GLU A 80 -3.78 -7.05 11.23
CA GLU A 80 -3.08 -7.16 12.51
C GLU A 80 -4.00 -7.71 13.61
N THR A 81 -5.21 -7.16 13.75
CA THR A 81 -6.20 -7.65 14.73
C THR A 81 -6.56 -9.11 14.45
N TRP A 82 -6.94 -9.43 13.21
CA TRP A 82 -7.34 -10.79 12.85
C TRP A 82 -6.21 -11.81 13.07
N LEU A 83 -4.98 -11.46 12.69
CA LEU A 83 -3.80 -12.30 12.88
C LEU A 83 -3.53 -12.57 14.36
N ASN A 84 -3.51 -11.52 15.19
CA ASN A 84 -3.25 -11.67 16.63
C ASN A 84 -4.35 -12.52 17.31
N GLU A 85 -5.61 -12.33 16.95
CA GLU A 85 -6.72 -13.12 17.46
C GLU A 85 -6.61 -14.60 17.07
N ASN A 86 -6.32 -14.89 15.80
CA ASN A 86 -6.18 -16.26 15.31
C ASN A 86 -4.95 -16.96 15.86
N GLN A 87 -3.81 -16.27 15.97
CA GLN A 87 -2.62 -16.83 16.61
C GLN A 87 -2.90 -17.23 18.06
N ARG A 88 -3.62 -16.38 18.81
CA ARG A 88 -4.03 -16.70 20.19
C ARG A 88 -4.98 -17.90 20.24
N LEU A 89 -5.93 -18.00 19.30
CA LEU A 89 -6.86 -19.13 19.22
C LEU A 89 -6.14 -20.44 18.87
N VAL A 90 -5.18 -20.42 17.95
CA VAL A 90 -4.44 -21.61 17.51
C VAL A 90 -3.42 -22.05 18.58
N ALA A 91 -2.86 -21.11 19.34
CA ALA A 91 -1.93 -21.43 20.43
C ALA A 91 -2.58 -22.15 21.62
N GLN A 92 -3.91 -22.15 21.72
CA GLN A 92 -4.63 -22.88 22.77
C GLN A 92 -4.90 -24.31 22.32
N ASP A 93 -4.18 -25.26 22.93
CA ASP A 93 -4.40 -26.68 22.66
C ASP A 93 -5.35 -27.31 23.68
N ASN A 94 -6.49 -27.76 23.18
CA ASN A 94 -7.34 -28.70 23.89
C ASN A 94 -7.81 -29.77 22.91
N PHE A 95 -7.15 -30.92 22.93
CA PHE A 95 -7.49 -32.07 22.07
C PHE A 95 -8.45 -33.05 22.76
N GLY A 96 -8.70 -32.88 24.06
CA GLY A 96 -9.44 -33.87 24.86
C GLY A 96 -8.63 -35.13 25.16
N TYR A 97 -9.27 -36.07 25.86
CA TYR A 97 -8.63 -37.30 26.37
C TYR A 97 -9.13 -38.58 25.71
N ASP A 98 -10.22 -38.53 24.95
CA ASP A 98 -10.79 -39.68 24.24
C ASP A 98 -10.73 -39.49 22.71
N LEU A 99 -10.91 -40.59 21.97
CA LEU A 99 -10.82 -40.58 20.51
C LEU A 99 -11.84 -39.61 19.88
N ALA A 100 -13.06 -39.57 20.39
CA ALA A 100 -14.13 -38.72 19.86
C ALA A 100 -13.79 -37.23 19.99
N ALA A 101 -13.25 -36.80 21.13
CA ALA A 101 -12.82 -35.43 21.36
C ALA A 101 -11.64 -35.05 20.45
N VAL A 102 -10.68 -35.96 20.24
CA VAL A 102 -9.53 -35.71 19.36
C VAL A 102 -9.99 -35.62 17.89
N GLU A 103 -10.93 -36.44 17.45
CA GLU A 103 -11.52 -36.35 16.11
C GLU A 103 -12.32 -35.05 15.92
N ALA A 104 -13.07 -34.62 16.93
CA ALA A 104 -13.76 -33.33 16.91
C ALA A 104 -12.76 -32.15 16.85
N ALA A 105 -11.65 -32.23 17.60
CA ALA A 105 -10.58 -31.26 17.55
C ALA A 105 -9.91 -31.20 16.16
N LYS A 106 -9.76 -32.35 15.48
CA LYS A 106 -9.24 -32.43 14.10
C LYS A 106 -10.15 -31.71 13.12
N LYS A 107 -11.46 -31.99 13.15
CA LYS A 107 -12.44 -31.31 12.27
C LYS A 107 -12.44 -29.80 12.50
N LYS A 108 -12.36 -29.36 13.76
CA LYS A 108 -12.24 -27.93 14.09
C LYS A 108 -10.94 -27.32 13.53
N HIS A 109 -9.83 -28.05 13.58
CA HIS A 109 -8.57 -27.59 13.01
C HIS A 109 -8.65 -27.44 11.48
N GLU A 110 -9.19 -28.43 10.77
CA GLU A 110 -9.38 -28.39 9.31
C GLU A 110 -10.28 -27.21 8.88
N ALA A 111 -11.30 -26.89 9.67
CA ALA A 111 -12.14 -25.70 9.43
C ALA A 111 -11.33 -24.40 9.56
N ILE A 112 -10.50 -24.27 10.60
CA ILE A 112 -9.62 -23.11 10.81
C ILE A 112 -8.61 -22.97 9.66
N GLU A 113 -8.04 -24.08 9.18
CA GLU A 113 -7.11 -24.05 8.05
C GLU A 113 -7.80 -23.60 6.76
N THR A 114 -9.03 -24.05 6.53
CA THR A 114 -9.84 -23.62 5.38
C THR A 114 -10.14 -22.12 5.44
N ASP A 115 -10.58 -21.63 6.60
CA ASP A 115 -10.84 -20.20 6.82
C ASP A 115 -9.57 -19.36 6.67
N THR A 116 -8.43 -19.89 7.16
CA THR A 116 -7.13 -19.25 7.02
C THR A 116 -6.70 -19.20 5.56
N ALA A 117 -6.81 -20.30 4.80
CA ALA A 117 -6.47 -20.31 3.38
C ALA A 117 -7.29 -19.28 2.58
N ALA A 118 -8.59 -19.16 2.87
CA ALA A 118 -9.44 -18.12 2.27
C ALA A 118 -9.02 -16.69 2.66
N TYR A 119 -8.32 -16.51 3.78
CA TYR A 119 -7.81 -15.22 4.23
C TYR A 119 -6.53 -14.78 3.51
N GLU A 120 -5.80 -15.69 2.88
CA GLU A 120 -4.52 -15.40 2.21
C GLU A 120 -4.66 -14.29 1.16
N GLU A 121 -5.74 -14.31 0.36
CA GLU A 121 -6.03 -13.28 -0.64
C GLU A 121 -6.12 -11.88 -0.02
N ARG A 122 -6.61 -11.77 1.23
CA ARG A 122 -6.73 -10.49 1.94
C ARG A 122 -5.39 -9.95 2.43
N VAL A 123 -4.40 -10.82 2.64
CA VAL A 123 -3.01 -10.46 2.94
C VAL A 123 -2.30 -10.02 1.67
N ARG A 124 -2.45 -10.79 0.57
CA ARG A 124 -1.91 -10.40 -0.74
C ARG A 124 -2.45 -9.05 -1.23
N ALA A 125 -3.75 -8.81 -1.08
CA ALA A 125 -4.36 -7.52 -1.42
C ALA A 125 -3.89 -6.33 -0.54
N LEU A 126 -3.19 -6.59 0.56
CA LEU A 126 -2.50 -5.55 1.34
C LEU A 126 -1.09 -5.30 0.77
N GLU A 127 -0.39 -6.35 0.35
CA GLU A 127 0.90 -6.24 -0.33
C GLU A 127 0.77 -5.45 -1.63
N ASP A 128 -0.28 -5.72 -2.42
CA ASP A 128 -0.54 -5.00 -3.67
C ASP A 128 -0.71 -3.50 -3.43
N LEU A 129 -1.36 -3.10 -2.33
CA LEU A 129 -1.50 -1.68 -1.97
C LEU A 129 -0.18 -1.06 -1.53
N ALA A 130 0.66 -1.81 -0.82
CA ALA A 130 1.99 -1.35 -0.45
C ALA A 130 2.89 -1.15 -1.68
N GLN A 131 2.78 -2.04 -2.68
CA GLN A 131 3.47 -1.92 -3.96
C GLN A 131 2.95 -0.76 -4.80
N GLU A 132 1.63 -0.50 -4.77
CA GLU A 132 1.04 0.66 -5.45
C GLU A 132 1.58 1.97 -4.86
N LEU A 133 1.66 2.08 -3.53
CA LEU A 133 2.28 3.22 -2.85
C LEU A 133 3.77 3.37 -3.18
N GLU A 134 4.48 2.25 -3.32
CA GLU A 134 5.90 2.24 -3.70
C GLU A 134 6.11 2.79 -5.11
N LYS A 135 5.31 2.29 -6.06
CA LYS A 135 5.37 2.67 -7.47
C LYS A 135 5.12 4.17 -7.67
N GLU A 136 4.22 4.74 -6.88
CA GLU A 136 3.89 6.17 -6.91
C GLU A 136 4.83 7.04 -6.06
N ASN A 137 5.94 6.48 -5.55
CA ASN A 137 6.93 7.15 -4.71
C ASN A 137 6.30 7.88 -3.52
N TYR A 138 5.46 7.17 -2.74
CA TYR A 138 4.88 7.74 -1.53
C TYR A 138 5.98 8.14 -0.53
N HIS A 139 5.82 9.32 0.06
CA HIS A 139 6.88 9.93 0.88
C HIS A 139 7.24 9.11 2.13
N ASP A 140 6.28 8.39 2.71
CA ASP A 140 6.48 7.55 3.90
C ASP A 140 6.55 6.04 3.58
N GLN A 141 7.20 5.70 2.47
CA GLN A 141 7.33 4.31 2.02
C GLN A 141 7.97 3.41 3.07
N LYS A 142 8.89 3.94 3.89
CA LYS A 142 9.55 3.18 4.96
C LYS A 142 8.53 2.65 5.99
N ARG A 143 7.56 3.48 6.41
CA ARG A 143 6.49 3.05 7.32
C ARG A 143 5.61 1.98 6.69
N ILE A 144 5.23 2.19 5.42
CA ILE A 144 4.38 1.25 4.67
C ILE A 144 5.06 -0.12 4.57
N THR A 145 6.33 -0.15 4.14
CA THR A 145 7.11 -1.38 4.02
C THR A 145 7.29 -2.07 5.37
N ALA A 146 7.71 -1.34 6.42
CA ALA A 146 7.88 -1.93 7.75
C ALA A 146 6.59 -2.55 8.30
N ARG A 147 5.44 -1.88 8.08
CA ARG A 147 4.15 -2.39 8.52
C ARG A 147 3.68 -3.60 7.71
N LYS A 148 3.86 -3.57 6.39
CA LYS A 148 3.62 -4.72 5.50
C LYS A 148 4.45 -5.93 5.94
N ASP A 149 5.75 -5.75 6.15
CA ASP A 149 6.66 -6.82 6.55
C ASP A 149 6.30 -7.41 7.92
N ASN A 150 5.86 -6.57 8.87
CA ASN A 150 5.35 -7.04 10.15
C ASN A 150 4.11 -7.95 9.99
N ILE A 151 3.17 -7.58 9.12
CA ILE A 151 1.97 -8.38 8.84
C ILE A 151 2.34 -9.70 8.17
N LEU A 152 3.28 -9.70 7.23
CA LEU A 152 3.77 -10.93 6.60
C LEU A 152 4.45 -11.85 7.62
N ARG A 153 5.25 -11.30 8.53
CA ARG A 153 5.85 -12.07 9.63
C ARG A 153 4.80 -12.69 10.53
N LEU A 154 3.75 -11.94 10.90
CA LEU A 154 2.63 -12.47 11.67
C LEU A 154 1.88 -13.56 10.90
N TRP A 155 1.70 -13.40 9.59
CA TRP A 155 1.09 -14.41 8.73
C TRP A 155 1.91 -15.71 8.70
N SER A 156 3.22 -15.62 8.43
CA SER A 156 4.12 -16.78 8.46
C SER A 156 4.08 -17.49 9.81
N TYR A 157 4.10 -16.73 10.91
CA TYR A 157 4.02 -17.30 12.25
C TYR A 157 2.68 -18.04 12.49
N LEU A 158 1.56 -17.51 11.99
CA LEU A 158 0.27 -18.21 12.07
C LEU A 158 0.30 -19.54 11.31
N GLN A 159 0.91 -19.57 10.12
CA GLN A 159 1.05 -20.79 9.32
C GLN A 159 1.90 -21.84 10.07
N GLU A 160 2.99 -21.43 10.69
CA GLU A 160 3.83 -22.31 11.53
C GLU A 160 3.06 -22.87 12.73
N LEU A 161 2.25 -22.05 13.41
CA LEU A 161 1.39 -22.50 14.50
C LEU A 161 0.36 -23.53 14.04
N LEU A 162 -0.27 -23.30 12.89
CA LEU A 162 -1.22 -24.25 12.30
C LEU A 162 -0.55 -25.59 11.98
N GLN A 163 0.62 -25.56 11.34
CA GLN A 163 1.37 -26.76 11.01
C GLN A 163 1.81 -27.55 12.27
N SER A 164 2.33 -26.86 13.28
CA SER A 164 2.73 -27.48 14.56
C SER A 164 1.52 -28.10 15.27
N ARG A 165 0.39 -27.39 15.30
CA ARG A 165 -0.86 -27.91 15.86
C ARG A 165 -1.36 -29.14 15.10
N ARG A 166 -1.32 -29.14 13.75
CA ARG A 166 -1.67 -30.32 12.93
C ARG A 166 -0.85 -31.53 13.33
N GLN A 167 0.48 -31.42 13.36
CA GLN A 167 1.39 -32.52 13.69
C GLN A 167 1.08 -33.13 15.07
N ARG A 168 0.85 -32.29 16.08
CA ARG A 168 0.50 -32.74 17.43
C ARG A 168 -0.86 -33.42 17.50
N LEU A 169 -1.83 -32.92 16.73
CA LEU A 169 -3.18 -33.47 16.67
C LEU A 169 -3.18 -34.83 15.95
N GLU A 170 -2.43 -34.96 14.86
CA GLU A 170 -2.21 -36.24 14.16
C GLU A 170 -1.51 -37.27 15.06
N THR A 171 -0.49 -36.86 15.80
CA THR A 171 0.22 -37.74 16.75
C THR A 171 -0.73 -38.23 17.85
N THR A 172 -1.50 -37.30 18.46
CA THR A 172 -2.50 -37.64 19.49
C THR A 172 -3.57 -38.58 18.94
N LEU A 173 -4.06 -38.34 17.73
CA LEU A 173 -5.06 -39.17 17.08
C LEU A 173 -4.54 -40.60 16.83
N ALA A 174 -3.31 -40.72 16.35
CA ALA A 174 -2.67 -42.03 16.13
C ALA A 174 -2.55 -42.81 17.44
N LEU A 175 -2.13 -42.15 18.53
CA LEU A 175 -2.03 -42.78 19.86
C LEU A 175 -3.41 -43.25 20.36
N GLN A 176 -4.46 -42.43 20.23
CA GLN A 176 -5.80 -42.81 20.68
C GLN A 176 -6.37 -44.00 19.89
N LYS A 177 -6.11 -44.06 18.58
CA LYS A 177 -6.51 -45.22 17.75
C LYS A 177 -5.79 -46.49 18.19
N LEU A 178 -4.47 -46.42 18.41
CA LEU A 178 -3.70 -47.56 18.93
C LEU A 178 -4.22 -48.05 20.29
N PHE A 179 -4.61 -47.14 21.19
CA PHE A 179 -5.21 -47.54 22.46
C PHE A 179 -6.55 -48.24 22.28
N GLN A 180 -7.43 -47.75 21.40
CA GLN A 180 -8.70 -48.42 21.10
C GLN A 180 -8.49 -49.82 20.49
N ASP A 181 -7.56 -49.95 19.54
CA ASP A 181 -7.25 -51.23 18.90
C ASP A 181 -6.71 -52.25 19.92
N MET A 182 -5.86 -51.81 20.86
CA MET A 182 -5.38 -52.67 21.95
C MET A 182 -6.50 -53.09 22.89
N LEU A 183 -7.38 -52.17 23.31
CA LEU A 183 -8.52 -52.49 24.17
C LEU A 183 -9.44 -53.52 23.50
N HIS A 184 -9.76 -53.31 22.21
CA HIS A 184 -10.57 -54.24 21.45
C HIS A 184 -9.91 -55.63 21.33
N SER A 185 -8.58 -55.68 21.16
CA SER A 185 -7.84 -56.93 21.12
C SER A 185 -7.84 -57.67 22.47
N ILE A 186 -7.78 -56.94 23.58
CA ILE A 186 -7.87 -57.51 24.94
C ILE A 186 -9.25 -58.11 25.18
N ASP A 187 -10.30 -57.35 24.86
CA ASP A 187 -11.69 -57.81 25.01
C ASP A 187 -11.92 -59.09 24.19
N TRP A 188 -11.46 -59.10 22.93
CA TRP A 188 -11.54 -60.28 22.06
C TRP A 188 -10.79 -61.51 22.60
N MET A 189 -9.61 -61.30 23.19
CA MET A 189 -8.85 -62.40 23.81
C MET A 189 -9.55 -62.99 25.03
N ASP A 190 -10.30 -62.19 25.78
CA ASP A 190 -11.06 -62.66 26.94
C ASP A 190 -12.37 -63.33 26.53
N GLU A 191 -12.98 -62.97 25.41
CA GLU A 191 -14.17 -63.66 24.84
C GLU A 191 -13.85 -65.07 24.32
N ILE A 192 -12.59 -65.37 23.99
CA ILE A 192 -12.17 -66.66 23.41
C ILE A 192 -11.72 -67.68 24.47
N LYS A 193 -11.49 -67.26 25.72
CA LYS A 193 -11.15 -68.13 26.84
C LYS A 193 -12.38 -68.82 27.42
#